data_AF-A0A2T6BTL8-F1
#
_entry.id   AF-A0A2T6BTL8-F1
#
_cell.length_a   1.000
_cell.length_b   1.000
_cell.length_c   1.000
_cell.angle_alpha   90.00
_cell.angle_beta   90.00
_cell.angle_gamma   90.00
#
_symmetry.space_group_name_H-M   'P 1'
#
loop_
_entity.id
_entity.type
_entity.pdbx_description
1 polymer ?
#
loop_
_entity_poly.entity_id
_entity_poly.type
_entity_poly.pdbx_seq_one_letter_code
_entity_poly.pdbx_strand_id
1 'polypeptide(L)'
;MELTASIYGGGPFYPGDNSALPTIKESGFTTVVCWALHVRPNGDLAYNDTLIISNGQYVGDASWGEQLANIKEGGSVNRILFSIGGWETNDFYHIMNLLNTQGDGPSSILYKNFETLRHVIPAIDGIDYDDEGNYNINTITRFSRMLATIGFEQITFCPYSSPQFWINCLVALEKTNPGLVTGFNLQCYAGGSYNIGNVKQFWITPLQAAMGKGFDAAGFVDPGLWSNHGDDCMQGMNPKQINSQFAKWKKDKIRGGFIWLYDDIEKCGNDPQAYADAILSGLS
;
A
#
# COMPACT_ATOMS: atom_id res chain seq x y z
N MET A 1 -15.70 1.45 14.18
CA MET A 1 -14.47 1.78 13.44
C MET A 1 -14.81 2.82 12.41
N GLU A 2 -13.92 3.80 12.26
CA GLU A 2 -14.07 4.93 11.35
C GLU A 2 -13.85 4.49 9.89
N LEU A 3 -14.39 5.24 8.94
CA LEU A 3 -14.16 4.99 7.50
C LEU A 3 -12.74 5.44 7.14
N THR A 4 -12.12 4.76 6.17
CA THR A 4 -10.78 5.11 5.69
C THR A 4 -10.79 5.51 4.21
N ALA A 5 -9.91 6.43 3.85
CA ALA A 5 -9.61 6.77 2.47
C ALA A 5 -8.09 6.81 2.32
N SER A 6 -7.57 6.04 1.38
CA SER A 6 -6.13 5.96 1.13
C SER A 6 -5.75 6.57 -0.21
N ILE A 7 -4.55 7.13 -0.31
CA ILE A 7 -3.99 7.65 -1.57
C ILE A 7 -2.63 7.02 -1.81
N TYR A 8 -2.46 6.41 -2.98
CA TYR A 8 -1.16 6.02 -3.50
C TYR A 8 -0.53 7.20 -4.22
N GLY A 9 0.78 7.36 -4.13
CA GLY A 9 1.52 8.37 -4.87
C GLY A 9 3.02 8.11 -4.87
N GLY A 10 3.68 8.56 -5.94
CA GLY A 10 5.10 8.33 -6.17
C GLY A 10 5.96 9.54 -6.04
N GLY A 11 6.47 10.04 -7.16
CA GLY A 11 7.42 11.16 -7.18
C GLY A 11 7.00 12.31 -6.25
N PRO A 12 5.73 12.73 -6.25
CA PRO A 12 5.24 13.82 -5.40
C PRO A 12 5.34 13.58 -3.88
N PHE A 13 5.48 12.33 -3.41
CA PHE A 13 5.56 12.01 -1.97
C PHE A 13 6.99 11.91 -1.44
N TYR A 14 8.00 11.94 -2.32
CA TYR A 14 9.40 12.12 -1.92
C TYR A 14 9.68 13.62 -1.66
N PRO A 15 10.60 13.99 -0.75
CA PRO A 15 10.88 15.37 -0.41
C PRO A 15 11.45 16.14 -1.60
N GLY A 16 11.21 17.45 -1.54
CA GLY A 16 11.65 18.44 -2.51
C GLY A 16 10.72 19.65 -2.44
N ASP A 17 11.10 20.73 -3.13
CA ASP A 17 10.35 22.00 -3.11
C ASP A 17 8.90 21.87 -3.61
N ASN A 18 8.59 20.79 -4.34
CA ASN A 18 7.26 20.50 -4.89
C ASN A 18 6.63 19.26 -4.26
N SER A 19 7.00 18.90 -3.03
CA SER A 19 6.37 17.77 -2.35
C SER A 19 4.88 18.02 -2.14
N ALA A 20 4.07 17.01 -2.45
CA ALA A 20 2.62 17.03 -2.28
C ALA A 20 2.16 16.76 -0.84
N LEU A 21 3.08 16.39 0.05
CA LEU A 21 2.79 16.04 1.44
C LEU A 21 1.94 17.11 2.18
N PRO A 22 2.23 18.42 2.07
CA PRO A 22 1.37 19.45 2.69
C PRO A 22 -0.05 19.49 2.11
N THR A 23 -0.20 19.28 0.79
CA THR A 23 -1.53 19.21 0.15
C THR A 23 -2.29 17.98 0.63
N ILE A 24 -1.63 16.83 0.72
CA ILE A 24 -2.24 15.57 1.19
C ILE A 24 -2.66 15.66 2.66
N LYS A 25 -1.88 16.33 3.51
CA LYS A 25 -2.22 16.55 4.91
C LYS A 25 -3.62 17.15 5.11
N GLU A 26 -4.01 18.07 4.22
CA GLU A 26 -5.28 18.80 4.26
C GLU A 26 -6.39 18.16 3.38
N SER A 27 -6.09 17.05 2.70
CA SER A 27 -6.97 16.47 1.69
C SER A 27 -8.07 15.54 2.22
N GLY A 28 -8.09 15.22 3.51
CA GLY A 28 -9.08 14.27 4.06
C GLY A 28 -8.71 12.79 3.87
N PHE A 29 -7.66 12.45 3.13
CA PHE A 29 -7.12 11.08 3.13
C PHE A 29 -6.61 10.72 4.54
N THR A 30 -6.92 9.51 4.99
CA THR A 30 -6.50 8.98 6.30
C THR A 30 -5.21 8.18 6.21
N THR A 31 -4.92 7.61 5.04
CA THR A 31 -3.75 6.79 4.78
C THR A 31 -2.99 7.31 3.56
N VAL A 32 -1.67 7.45 3.70
CA VAL A 32 -0.77 7.74 2.58
C VAL A 32 0.04 6.49 2.27
N VAL A 33 0.03 6.07 1.00
CA VAL A 33 0.83 4.94 0.52
C VAL A 33 1.89 5.47 -0.44
N CYS A 34 3.14 5.52 0.03
CA CYS A 34 4.28 5.98 -0.75
C CYS A 34 4.72 4.85 -1.68
N TRP A 35 4.40 4.96 -2.97
CA TRP A 35 4.69 3.98 -4.01
C TRP A 35 5.65 4.57 -5.06
N ALA A 36 6.78 3.98 -5.43
CA ALA A 36 7.25 2.65 -5.07
C ALA A 36 8.59 2.70 -4.32
N LEU A 37 8.71 1.87 -3.29
CA LEU A 37 9.96 1.46 -2.70
C LEU A 37 10.47 0.22 -3.45
N HIS A 38 11.51 0.38 -4.26
CA HIS A 38 12.15 -0.72 -4.97
C HIS A 38 13.29 -1.35 -4.17
N VAL A 39 13.35 -2.68 -4.21
CA VAL A 39 14.44 -3.49 -3.68
C VAL A 39 15.32 -3.93 -4.84
N ARG A 40 16.54 -3.41 -4.90
CA ARG A 40 17.50 -3.73 -5.97
C ARG A 40 18.14 -5.11 -5.77
N PRO A 41 18.78 -5.71 -6.80
CA PRO A 41 19.39 -7.05 -6.69
C PRO A 41 20.44 -7.18 -5.58
N ASN A 42 21.13 -6.09 -5.23
CA ASN A 42 22.12 -6.03 -4.16
C ASN A 42 21.51 -5.73 -2.77
N GLY A 43 20.19 -5.56 -2.69
CA GLY A 43 19.43 -5.24 -1.49
C GLY A 43 19.22 -3.76 -1.24
N ASP A 44 19.88 -2.86 -1.99
CA ASP A 44 19.67 -1.42 -1.87
C ASP A 44 18.19 -1.05 -2.02
N LEU A 45 17.76 -0.04 -1.28
CA LEU A 45 16.39 0.48 -1.37
C LEU A 45 16.40 1.80 -2.12
N ALA A 46 15.58 1.89 -3.15
CA ALA A 46 15.34 3.12 -3.90
C ALA A 46 13.86 3.49 -3.82
N TYR A 47 13.57 4.78 -3.66
CA TYR A 47 12.22 5.29 -3.82
C TYR A 47 12.06 5.81 -5.25
N ASN A 48 11.23 5.14 -6.05
CA ASN A 48 11.26 5.21 -7.50
C ASN A 48 12.73 5.05 -7.98
N ASP A 49 13.28 6.03 -8.69
CA ASP A 49 14.66 5.96 -9.19
C ASP A 49 15.73 6.40 -8.17
N THR A 50 15.33 7.03 -7.05
CA THR A 50 16.24 7.67 -6.09
C THR A 50 16.72 6.67 -5.05
N LEU A 51 18.03 6.43 -4.97
CA LEU A 51 18.63 5.60 -3.93
C LEU A 51 18.45 6.25 -2.54
N ILE A 52 17.87 5.52 -1.60
CA ILE A 52 17.62 6.03 -0.24
C ILE A 52 18.39 5.26 0.84
N ILE A 53 18.66 3.97 0.63
CA ILE A 53 19.43 3.14 1.58
C ILE A 53 20.38 2.25 0.81
N SER A 54 21.64 2.26 1.21
CA SER A 54 22.65 1.33 0.71
C SER A 54 23.54 0.83 1.84
N ASN A 55 23.83 -0.47 1.84
CA ASN A 55 24.70 -1.12 2.82
C ASN A 55 24.39 -0.78 4.30
N GLY A 56 23.10 -0.78 4.65
CA GLY A 56 22.62 -0.46 6.00
C GLY A 56 22.78 1.00 6.40
N GLN A 57 22.92 1.91 5.43
CA GLN A 57 23.07 3.35 5.67
C GLN A 57 22.04 4.13 4.86
N TYR A 58 21.39 5.10 5.51
CA TYR A 58 20.49 6.03 4.85
C TYR A 58 21.29 7.09 4.10
N VAL A 59 21.01 7.22 2.81
CA VAL A 59 21.64 8.17 1.89
C VAL A 59 20.62 9.07 1.19
N GLY A 60 19.34 8.91 1.52
CA GLY A 60 18.27 9.76 1.05
C GLY A 60 18.28 11.15 1.70
N ASP A 61 17.31 11.97 1.32
CA ASP A 61 17.13 13.29 1.91
C ASP A 61 16.74 13.21 3.39
N ALA A 62 17.57 13.80 4.25
CA ALA A 62 17.42 13.74 5.70
C ALA A 62 16.11 14.37 6.23
N SER A 63 15.46 15.24 5.44
CA SER A 63 14.21 15.88 5.84
C SER A 63 12.98 15.00 5.61
N TRP A 64 13.07 13.92 4.82
CA TRP A 64 11.89 13.13 4.45
C TRP A 64 11.14 12.57 5.66
N GLY A 65 11.89 12.05 6.63
CA GLY A 65 11.29 11.44 7.82
C GLY A 65 10.49 12.43 8.66
N GLU A 66 10.98 13.67 8.78
CA GLU A 66 10.27 14.75 9.47
C GLU A 66 9.06 15.22 8.67
N GLN A 67 9.15 15.33 7.34
CA GLN A 67 8.02 15.70 6.49
C GLN A 67 6.88 14.67 6.56
N LEU A 68 7.20 13.37 6.54
CA LEU A 68 6.23 12.30 6.74
C LEU A 68 5.65 12.29 8.16
N ALA A 69 6.44 12.63 9.18
CA ALA A 69 5.88 12.80 10.53
C ALA A 69 4.89 13.97 10.57
N ASN A 70 5.22 15.09 9.91
CA ASN A 70 4.43 16.31 9.95
C ASN A 70 3.04 16.16 9.32
N ILE A 71 2.86 15.33 8.30
CA ILE A 71 1.52 15.11 7.72
C ILE A 71 0.56 14.40 8.70
N LYS A 72 1.09 13.68 9.70
CA LYS A 72 0.29 13.06 10.76
C LYS A 72 -0.12 14.05 11.85
N GLU A 73 0.49 15.24 11.88
CA GLU A 73 0.22 16.25 12.90
C GLU A 73 -0.85 17.24 12.46
N GLY A 74 -2.06 17.15 13.01
CA GLY A 74 -3.11 18.16 12.77
C GLY A 74 -3.87 18.03 11.45
N GLY A 75 -3.54 17.02 10.64
CA GLY A 75 -4.30 16.63 9.44
C GLY A 75 -5.17 15.38 9.65
N SER A 76 -5.76 14.88 8.57
CA SER A 76 -6.55 13.62 8.57
C SER A 76 -5.70 12.36 8.52
N VAL A 77 -4.45 12.47 8.04
CA VAL A 77 -3.54 11.35 7.88
C VAL A 77 -3.15 10.80 9.24
N ASN A 78 -3.43 9.52 9.47
CA ASN A 78 -3.01 8.82 10.69
C ASN A 78 -2.20 7.55 10.38
N ARG A 79 -2.05 7.22 9.09
CA ARG A 79 -1.35 6.03 8.62
C ARG A 79 -0.47 6.32 7.41
N ILE A 80 0.77 5.84 7.43
CA ILE A 80 1.72 5.91 6.31
C ILE A 80 2.27 4.52 6.01
N LEU A 81 2.19 4.10 4.75
CA LEU A 81 2.73 2.84 4.25
C LEU A 81 3.75 3.10 3.15
N PHE A 82 4.80 2.29 3.09
CA PHE A 82 5.67 2.24 1.91
C PHE A 82 5.30 1.01 1.09
N SER A 83 4.99 1.19 -0.20
CA SER A 83 4.59 0.11 -1.09
C SER A 83 5.78 -0.41 -1.89
N ILE A 84 5.97 -1.73 -1.89
CA ILE A 84 7.01 -2.42 -2.65
C ILE A 84 6.36 -3.14 -3.83
N GLY A 85 6.94 -3.02 -5.02
CA GLY A 85 6.51 -3.72 -6.22
C GLY A 85 5.78 -2.80 -7.22
N GLY A 86 4.76 -3.36 -7.86
CA GLY A 86 4.05 -2.76 -9.00
C GLY A 86 4.29 -3.50 -10.30
N TRP A 87 3.51 -3.14 -11.32
CA TRP A 87 3.58 -3.72 -12.66
C TRP A 87 5.00 -3.69 -13.25
N GLU A 88 5.45 -4.81 -13.83
CA GLU A 88 6.77 -4.96 -14.48
C GLU A 88 8.00 -4.74 -13.58
N THR A 89 7.84 -4.76 -12.26
CA THR A 89 8.96 -4.70 -11.32
C THR A 89 9.54 -6.08 -11.00
N ASN A 90 10.80 -6.11 -10.52
CA ASN A 90 11.49 -7.33 -10.09
C ASN A 90 11.70 -7.42 -8.57
N ASP A 91 11.08 -6.54 -7.79
CA ASP A 91 11.36 -6.37 -6.36
C ASP A 91 11.18 -7.66 -5.57
N PHE A 92 10.05 -8.35 -5.73
CA PHE A 92 9.80 -9.62 -5.04
C PHE A 92 10.69 -10.77 -5.52
N TYR A 93 11.17 -10.74 -6.77
CA TYR A 93 12.19 -11.68 -7.23
C TYR A 93 13.56 -11.39 -6.58
N HIS A 94 13.93 -10.12 -6.42
CA HIS A 94 15.14 -9.73 -5.70
C HIS A 94 15.05 -10.10 -4.22
N ILE A 95 13.94 -9.79 -3.55
CA ILE A 95 13.67 -10.19 -2.17
C ILE A 95 13.79 -11.71 -2.02
N MET A 96 13.14 -12.49 -2.90
CA MET A 96 13.24 -13.94 -2.89
C MET A 96 14.70 -14.41 -3.00
N ASN A 97 15.47 -13.85 -3.94
CA ASN A 97 16.88 -14.21 -4.12
C ASN A 97 17.73 -13.86 -2.89
N LEU A 98 17.56 -12.67 -2.31
CA LEU A 98 18.28 -12.22 -1.13
C LEU A 98 17.96 -13.09 0.09
N LEU A 99 16.68 -13.41 0.32
CA LEU A 99 16.25 -14.31 1.39
C LEU A 99 16.82 -15.73 1.23
N ASN A 100 16.94 -16.23 0.00
CA ASN A 100 17.48 -17.55 -0.28
C ASN A 100 19.01 -17.60 -0.14
N THR A 101 19.70 -16.52 -0.48
CA THR A 101 21.17 -16.47 -0.51
C THR A 101 21.78 -16.00 0.81
N GLN A 102 21.10 -15.13 1.56
CA GLN A 102 21.63 -14.50 2.77
C GLN A 102 20.82 -14.79 4.03
N GLY A 103 19.62 -15.34 3.89
CA GLY A 103 18.67 -15.53 4.98
C GLY A 103 17.87 -14.26 5.31
N ASP A 104 17.11 -14.34 6.40
CA ASP A 104 16.21 -13.31 6.95
C ASP A 104 16.68 -12.80 8.33
N GLY A 105 17.93 -13.08 8.69
CA GLY A 105 18.53 -12.64 9.95
C GLY A 105 19.31 -11.32 9.85
N PRO A 106 19.75 -10.76 11.00
CA PRO A 106 20.49 -9.49 11.06
C PRO A 106 21.80 -9.42 10.26
N SER A 107 22.35 -10.56 9.83
CA SER A 107 23.53 -10.58 8.96
C SER A 107 23.22 -10.26 7.50
N SER A 108 21.98 -10.47 7.04
CA SER A 108 21.57 -10.26 5.65
C SER A 108 21.48 -8.78 5.30
N ILE A 109 21.77 -8.43 4.04
CA ILE A 109 21.67 -7.06 3.54
C ILE A 109 20.23 -6.54 3.58
N LEU A 110 19.27 -7.42 3.29
CA LEU A 110 17.86 -7.07 3.27
C LEU A 110 17.39 -6.68 4.68
N TYR A 111 17.76 -7.46 5.71
CA TYR A 111 17.45 -7.12 7.10
C TYR A 111 18.04 -5.76 7.48
N LYS A 112 19.34 -5.56 7.24
CA LYS A 112 20.04 -4.31 7.60
C LYS A 112 19.40 -3.09 6.96
N ASN A 113 19.06 -3.17 5.67
CA ASN A 113 18.47 -2.04 4.96
C ASN A 113 17.06 -1.71 5.47
N PHE A 114 16.24 -2.71 5.77
CA PHE A 114 14.91 -2.47 6.36
C PHE A 114 14.97 -2.03 7.83
N GLU A 115 15.97 -2.48 8.59
CA GLU A 115 16.25 -2.01 9.95
C GLU A 115 16.64 -0.52 9.93
N THR A 116 17.54 -0.12 9.01
CA THR A 116 17.87 1.28 8.79
C THR A 116 16.62 2.09 8.42
N LEU A 117 15.79 1.59 7.48
CA LEU A 117 14.55 2.28 7.09
C LEU A 117 13.63 2.52 8.29
N ARG A 118 13.39 1.49 9.09
CA ARG A 118 12.53 1.56 10.28
C ARG A 118 13.05 2.56 11.30
N HIS A 119 14.37 2.67 11.44
CA HIS A 119 15.02 3.58 12.38
C HIS A 119 14.98 5.04 11.91
N VAL A 120 15.29 5.29 10.63
CA VAL A 120 15.43 6.66 10.10
C VAL A 120 14.10 7.31 9.75
N ILE A 121 13.06 6.51 9.45
CA ILE A 121 11.71 7.01 9.14
C ILE A 121 10.69 6.35 10.09
N PRO A 122 10.66 6.75 11.37
CA PRO A 122 9.78 6.14 12.36
C PRO A 122 8.29 6.45 12.13
N ALA A 123 7.97 7.41 11.26
CA ALA A 123 6.60 7.79 10.91
C ALA A 123 5.87 6.73 10.06
N ILE A 124 6.59 5.81 9.41
CA ILE A 124 6.00 4.73 8.61
C ILE A 124 5.40 3.67 9.56
N ASP A 125 4.12 3.38 9.35
CA ASP A 125 3.37 2.41 10.15
C ASP A 125 3.50 0.98 9.61
N GLY A 126 3.78 0.82 8.31
CA GLY A 126 3.84 -0.48 7.68
C GLY A 126 4.35 -0.51 6.25
N ILE A 127 4.39 -1.71 5.70
CA ILE A 127 4.80 -1.99 4.32
C ILE A 127 3.64 -2.59 3.54
N ASP A 128 3.36 -2.03 2.38
CA ASP A 128 2.37 -2.53 1.42
C ASP A 128 3.06 -3.41 0.36
N TYR A 129 2.46 -4.56 0.05
CA TYR A 129 3.03 -5.52 -0.91
C TYR A 129 2.22 -5.51 -2.20
N ASP A 130 2.77 -4.87 -3.22
CA ASP A 130 2.24 -4.83 -4.58
C ASP A 130 2.96 -5.87 -5.47
N ASP A 131 2.93 -7.14 -5.04
CA ASP A 131 3.52 -8.25 -5.79
C ASP A 131 2.63 -8.64 -6.99
N GLU A 132 3.00 -8.14 -8.16
CA GLU A 132 2.30 -8.43 -9.41
C GLU A 132 2.98 -9.49 -10.29
N GLY A 133 4.01 -10.18 -9.78
CA GLY A 133 4.79 -11.13 -10.59
C GLY A 133 5.26 -12.39 -9.87
N ASN A 134 5.84 -12.27 -8.68
CA ASN A 134 6.54 -13.37 -8.02
C ASN A 134 5.58 -14.45 -7.50
N TYR A 135 4.48 -14.05 -6.85
CA TYR A 135 3.43 -14.92 -6.30
C TYR A 135 3.98 -16.13 -5.53
N ASN A 136 4.99 -15.91 -4.68
CA ASN A 136 5.61 -16.97 -3.87
C ASN A 136 5.28 -16.83 -2.38
N ILE A 137 4.53 -17.81 -1.84
CA ILE A 137 4.07 -17.77 -0.45
C ILE A 137 5.23 -17.80 0.56
N ASN A 138 6.32 -18.49 0.23
CA ASN A 138 7.48 -18.56 1.11
C ASN A 138 8.21 -17.21 1.14
N THR A 139 8.34 -16.54 0.00
CA THR A 139 8.90 -15.17 -0.07
C THR A 139 8.07 -14.21 0.78
N ILE A 140 6.76 -14.13 0.54
CA ILE A 140 5.86 -13.22 1.27
C ILE A 140 5.93 -13.50 2.78
N THR A 141 5.74 -14.75 3.20
CA THR A 141 5.67 -15.09 4.62
C THR A 141 7.01 -14.92 5.34
N ARG A 142 8.14 -15.23 4.71
CA ARG A 142 9.48 -15.02 5.29
C ARG A 142 9.82 -13.54 5.39
N PHE A 143 9.56 -12.78 4.33
CA PHE A 143 9.81 -11.35 4.33
C PHE A 143 8.95 -10.63 5.39
N SER A 144 7.66 -10.96 5.50
CA SER A 144 6.78 -10.41 6.55
C SER A 144 7.28 -10.70 7.97
N ARG A 145 7.76 -11.93 8.24
CA ARG A 145 8.31 -12.29 9.55
C ARG A 145 9.60 -11.54 9.86
N MET A 146 10.45 -11.33 8.85
CA MET A 146 11.65 -10.53 8.98
C MET A 146 11.30 -9.07 9.34
N LEU A 147 10.36 -8.46 8.62
CA LEU A 147 9.89 -7.10 8.91
C LEU A 147 9.28 -6.99 10.32
N ALA A 148 8.48 -7.98 10.74
CA ALA A 148 7.95 -8.03 12.10
C ALA A 148 9.05 -8.12 13.16
N THR A 149 10.12 -8.87 12.88
CA THR A 149 11.29 -8.97 13.78
C THR A 149 12.05 -7.64 13.88
N ILE A 150 12.08 -6.85 12.81
CA ILE A 150 12.67 -5.50 12.78
C ILE A 150 11.80 -4.48 13.53
N GLY A 151 10.50 -4.75 13.71
CA GLY A 151 9.57 -3.86 14.40
C GLY A 151 8.63 -3.08 13.47
N PHE A 152 8.40 -3.57 12.24
CA PHE A 152 7.23 -3.16 11.47
C PHE A 152 6.00 -3.89 12.00
N GLU A 153 4.96 -3.13 12.34
CA GLU A 153 3.77 -3.67 13.00
C GLU A 153 2.63 -3.95 12.03
N GLN A 154 2.70 -3.40 10.81
CA GLN A 154 1.64 -3.52 9.82
C GLN A 154 2.17 -3.91 8.45
N ILE A 155 1.44 -4.82 7.82
CA ILE A 155 1.58 -5.17 6.42
C ILE A 155 0.22 -5.07 5.74
N THR A 156 0.19 -4.58 4.51
CA THR A 156 -0.97 -4.72 3.61
C THR A 156 -0.55 -5.45 2.35
N PHE A 157 -1.50 -6.10 1.69
CA PHE A 157 -1.31 -6.67 0.36
C PHE A 157 -2.09 -5.84 -0.64
N CYS A 158 -1.54 -5.59 -1.83
CA CYS A 158 -2.18 -4.84 -2.90
C CYS A 158 -2.54 -5.73 -4.10
N PRO A 159 -3.47 -6.69 -3.95
CA PRO A 159 -3.73 -7.65 -5.02
C PRO A 159 -4.56 -7.03 -6.15
N TYR A 160 -4.24 -7.36 -7.40
CA TYR A 160 -5.17 -7.23 -8.52
C TYR A 160 -5.78 -8.58 -8.95
N SER A 161 -5.12 -9.70 -8.61
CA SER A 161 -5.49 -11.06 -9.02
C SER A 161 -5.14 -12.12 -7.97
N SER A 162 -5.44 -13.39 -8.26
CA SER A 162 -5.00 -14.55 -7.48
C SER A 162 -5.46 -14.58 -6.02
N PRO A 163 -6.78 -14.47 -5.72
CA PRO A 163 -7.28 -14.35 -4.35
C PRO A 163 -6.84 -15.48 -3.41
N GLN A 164 -6.78 -16.73 -3.92
CA GLN A 164 -6.36 -17.87 -3.12
C GLN A 164 -4.91 -17.76 -2.64
N PHE A 165 -4.02 -17.18 -3.45
CA PHE A 165 -2.62 -16.96 -3.07
C PHE A 165 -2.53 -16.01 -1.87
N TRP A 166 -3.17 -14.84 -1.97
CA TRP A 166 -3.14 -13.82 -0.92
C TRP A 166 -3.82 -14.26 0.37
N ILE A 167 -4.97 -14.95 0.25
CA ILE A 167 -5.67 -15.55 1.39
C ILE A 167 -4.77 -16.60 2.06
N ASN A 168 -4.06 -17.44 1.30
CA ASN A 168 -3.13 -18.42 1.89
C ASN A 168 -1.95 -17.75 2.60
N CYS A 169 -1.42 -16.64 2.06
CA CYS A 169 -0.38 -15.85 2.73
C CYS A 169 -0.88 -15.31 4.07
N LEU A 170 -2.08 -14.72 4.11
CA LEU A 170 -2.70 -14.24 5.34
C LEU A 170 -2.89 -15.38 6.35
N VAL A 171 -3.50 -16.50 5.95
CA VAL A 171 -3.72 -17.66 6.83
C VAL A 171 -2.40 -18.21 7.38
N ALA A 172 -1.33 -18.20 6.59
CA ALA A 172 0.00 -18.63 7.04
C ALA A 172 0.60 -17.67 8.06
N LEU A 173 0.44 -16.35 7.85
CA LEU A 173 0.95 -15.32 8.77
C LEU A 173 0.14 -15.24 10.05
N GLU A 174 -1.18 -15.38 10.01
CA GLU A 174 -2.03 -15.36 11.21
C GLU A 174 -1.71 -16.48 12.20
N LYS A 175 -1.14 -17.60 11.72
CA LYS A 175 -0.66 -18.69 12.59
C LYS A 175 0.62 -18.34 13.36
N THR A 176 1.45 -17.44 12.84
CA THR A 176 2.78 -17.14 13.42
C THR A 176 2.93 -15.70 13.92
N ASN A 177 2.16 -14.78 13.35
CA ASN A 177 2.21 -13.33 13.54
C ASN A 177 0.78 -12.77 13.43
N PRO A 178 -0.13 -13.18 14.35
CA PRO A 178 -1.52 -12.76 14.31
C PRO A 178 -1.63 -11.22 14.34
N GLY A 179 -2.43 -10.66 13.44
CA GLY A 179 -2.66 -9.22 13.32
C GLY A 179 -1.59 -8.46 12.53
N LEU A 180 -0.52 -9.10 12.06
CA LEU A 180 0.52 -8.41 11.28
C LEU A 180 0.01 -7.90 9.93
N VAL A 181 -0.82 -8.70 9.25
CA VAL A 181 -1.46 -8.27 8.01
C VAL A 181 -2.77 -7.58 8.38
N THR A 182 -2.92 -6.35 7.93
CA THR A 182 -3.95 -5.42 8.42
C THR A 182 -5.01 -5.08 7.37
N GLY A 183 -4.77 -5.42 6.10
CA GLY A 183 -5.76 -5.20 5.04
C GLY A 183 -5.27 -5.63 3.66
N PHE A 184 -6.24 -5.75 2.74
CA PHE A 184 -6.02 -5.93 1.31
C PHE A 184 -6.43 -4.65 0.56
N ASN A 185 -5.47 -3.94 0.00
CA ASN A 185 -5.65 -2.84 -0.94
C ASN A 185 -5.99 -3.44 -2.33
N LEU A 186 -7.25 -3.84 -2.51
CA LEU A 186 -7.69 -4.57 -3.70
C LEU A 186 -7.82 -3.66 -4.93
N GLN A 187 -6.99 -3.85 -5.93
CA GLN A 187 -7.08 -3.09 -7.18
C GLN A 187 -8.35 -3.45 -7.98
N CYS A 188 -9.20 -2.45 -8.25
CA CYS A 188 -10.42 -2.59 -9.08
C CYS A 188 -10.33 -1.78 -10.39
N TYR A 189 -9.12 -1.58 -10.90
CA TYR A 189 -8.80 -0.86 -12.13
C TYR A 189 -7.78 -1.65 -12.97
N ALA A 190 -7.53 -1.24 -14.22
CA ALA A 190 -6.56 -1.87 -15.12
C ALA A 190 -6.67 -3.41 -15.18
N GLY A 191 -5.59 -4.14 -14.90
CA GLY A 191 -5.57 -5.61 -14.84
C GLY A 191 -6.52 -6.20 -13.79
N GLY A 192 -6.82 -5.44 -12.73
CA GLY A 192 -7.80 -5.77 -11.68
C GLY A 192 -9.22 -5.27 -11.96
N SER A 193 -9.51 -4.68 -13.12
CA SER A 193 -10.82 -4.08 -13.43
C SER A 193 -12.01 -5.02 -13.23
N TYR A 194 -11.82 -6.32 -13.42
CA TYR A 194 -12.87 -7.32 -13.16
C TYR A 194 -13.32 -7.37 -11.68
N ASN A 195 -12.46 -6.95 -10.74
CA ASN A 195 -12.81 -6.91 -9.31
C ASN A 195 -13.92 -5.89 -9.01
N ILE A 196 -14.12 -4.86 -9.85
CA ILE A 196 -15.02 -3.75 -9.55
C ILE A 196 -16.47 -4.19 -9.28
N GLY A 197 -16.94 -5.21 -9.99
CA GLY A 197 -18.27 -5.80 -9.82
C GLY A 197 -18.31 -7.00 -8.89
N ASN A 198 -17.15 -7.47 -8.42
CA ASN A 198 -17.00 -8.82 -7.85
C ASN A 198 -16.21 -8.87 -6.53
N VAL A 199 -15.93 -7.73 -5.89
CA VAL A 199 -15.21 -7.64 -4.59
C VAL A 199 -15.77 -8.64 -3.58
N LYS A 200 -17.08 -8.70 -3.40
CA LYS A 200 -17.70 -9.63 -2.44
C LYS A 200 -17.53 -11.10 -2.79
N GLN A 201 -17.69 -11.44 -4.07
CA GLN A 201 -17.70 -12.83 -4.54
C GLN A 201 -16.29 -13.44 -4.52
N PHE A 202 -15.28 -12.69 -4.96
CA PHE A 202 -13.93 -13.23 -5.12
C PHE A 202 -12.99 -12.92 -3.97
N TRP A 203 -13.28 -11.89 -3.16
CA TRP A 203 -12.38 -11.46 -2.09
C TRP A 203 -13.01 -11.61 -0.72
N ILE A 204 -14.12 -10.93 -0.44
CA ILE A 204 -14.70 -10.92 0.93
C ILE A 204 -15.20 -12.30 1.34
N THR A 205 -15.96 -12.99 0.49
CA THR A 205 -16.60 -14.28 0.83
C THR A 205 -15.56 -15.40 1.03
N PRO A 206 -14.59 -15.60 0.10
CA PRO A 206 -13.53 -16.59 0.30
C PRO A 206 -12.63 -16.27 1.50
N LEU A 207 -12.30 -14.99 1.73
CA LEU A 207 -11.52 -14.56 2.88
C LEU A 207 -12.26 -14.87 4.20
N GLN A 208 -13.55 -14.55 4.29
CA GLN A 208 -14.39 -14.86 5.44
C GLN A 208 -14.43 -16.37 5.73
N ALA A 209 -14.55 -17.18 4.68
CA ALA A 209 -14.57 -18.64 4.79
C ALA A 209 -13.24 -19.19 5.33
N ALA A 210 -12.11 -18.64 4.88
CA ALA A 210 -10.78 -19.05 5.32
C ALA A 210 -10.46 -18.62 6.76
N MET A 211 -10.88 -17.41 7.16
CA MET A 211 -10.57 -16.83 8.47
C MET A 211 -11.61 -17.17 9.56
N GLY A 212 -12.78 -17.66 9.17
CA GLY A 212 -13.84 -18.07 10.09
C GLY A 212 -14.72 -16.91 10.57
N LYS A 213 -15.78 -17.23 11.34
CA LYS A 213 -16.91 -16.32 11.64
C LYS A 213 -16.56 -15.05 12.43
N GLY A 214 -15.45 -15.05 13.16
CA GLY A 214 -15.04 -13.91 14.00
C GLY A 214 -14.24 -12.84 13.26
N PHE A 215 -13.79 -13.12 12.04
CA PHE A 215 -13.01 -12.19 11.23
C PHE A 215 -13.92 -11.23 10.47
N ASP A 216 -13.52 -9.96 10.33
CA ASP A 216 -14.27 -8.96 9.57
C ASP A 216 -13.71 -8.84 8.15
N ALA A 217 -14.03 -9.80 7.28
CA ALA A 217 -13.47 -9.82 5.92
C ALA A 217 -13.87 -8.61 5.08
N ALA A 218 -15.05 -8.02 5.34
CA ALA A 218 -15.53 -6.86 4.60
C ALA A 218 -14.77 -5.59 5.00
N GLY A 219 -14.49 -5.41 6.29
CA GLY A 219 -13.64 -4.32 6.77
C GLY A 219 -12.15 -4.51 6.49
N PHE A 220 -11.72 -5.70 6.05
CA PHE A 220 -10.33 -6.02 5.74
C PHE A 220 -9.96 -5.79 4.26
N VAL A 221 -10.95 -5.59 3.38
CA VAL A 221 -10.74 -5.40 1.95
C VAL A 221 -11.11 -3.96 1.59
N ASP A 222 -10.10 -3.19 1.19
CA ASP A 222 -10.21 -1.81 0.73
C ASP A 222 -10.08 -1.78 -0.80
N PRO A 223 -11.20 -1.76 -1.56
CA PRO A 223 -11.15 -1.69 -3.01
C PRO A 223 -10.64 -0.32 -3.48
N GLY A 224 -9.78 -0.32 -4.49
CA GLY A 224 -9.21 0.89 -5.08
C GLY A 224 -9.67 1.14 -6.51
N LEU A 225 -9.71 2.42 -6.86
CA LEU A 225 -10.11 2.90 -8.19
C LEU A 225 -9.05 3.86 -8.74
N TRP A 226 -8.93 3.91 -10.06
CA TRP A 226 -8.02 4.85 -10.72
C TRP A 226 -8.68 6.23 -10.83
N SER A 227 -8.04 7.29 -10.34
CA SER A 227 -8.39 8.69 -10.61
C SER A 227 -8.36 9.00 -12.11
N ASN A 228 -8.80 10.19 -12.50
CA ASN A 228 -8.67 10.61 -13.89
C ASN A 228 -7.20 10.58 -14.31
N HIS A 229 -6.90 9.95 -15.43
CA HIS A 229 -5.53 9.76 -15.91
C HIS A 229 -5.46 9.74 -17.45
N GLY A 230 -4.25 9.52 -17.98
CA GLY A 230 -3.96 9.51 -19.41
C GLY A 230 -3.43 10.86 -19.91
N ASP A 231 -3.19 10.97 -21.22
CA ASP A 231 -2.64 12.20 -21.81
C ASP A 231 -3.67 13.33 -21.91
N ASP A 232 -4.94 12.98 -22.02
CA ASP A 232 -6.07 13.89 -22.09
C ASP A 232 -6.91 13.94 -20.80
N CYS A 233 -6.50 13.21 -19.76
CA CYS A 233 -7.20 13.10 -18.48
C CYS A 233 -8.66 12.58 -18.59
N MET A 234 -8.95 11.79 -19.63
CA MET A 234 -10.29 11.24 -19.90
C MET A 234 -10.46 9.76 -19.50
N GLN A 235 -9.40 9.10 -19.04
CA GLN A 235 -9.45 7.72 -18.54
C GLN A 235 -9.63 7.72 -17.02
N GLY A 236 -9.98 6.56 -16.44
CA GLY A 236 -10.21 6.44 -15.00
C GLY A 236 -11.56 7.00 -14.56
N MET A 237 -11.61 7.50 -13.33
CA MET A 237 -12.85 7.99 -12.71
C MET A 237 -12.67 9.36 -12.05
N ASN A 238 -13.66 10.24 -12.26
CA ASN A 238 -13.79 11.48 -11.51
C ASN A 238 -14.44 11.24 -10.12
N PRO A 239 -14.38 12.21 -9.19
CA PRO A 239 -14.93 12.07 -7.84
C PRO A 239 -16.41 11.62 -7.79
N LYS A 240 -17.26 12.08 -8.73
CA LYS A 240 -18.67 11.67 -8.78
C LYS A 240 -18.83 10.19 -9.13
N GLN A 241 -18.02 9.68 -10.04
CA GLN A 241 -18.00 8.26 -10.41
C GLN A 241 -17.47 7.40 -9.27
N ILE A 242 -16.38 7.83 -8.63
CA ILE A 242 -15.81 7.19 -7.43
C ILE A 242 -16.90 7.07 -6.34
N ASN A 243 -17.55 8.19 -5.99
CA ASN A 243 -18.60 8.21 -4.98
C ASN A 243 -19.74 7.23 -5.30
N SER A 244 -20.21 7.27 -6.55
CA SER A 244 -21.27 6.37 -7.03
C SER A 244 -20.87 4.90 -6.94
N GLN A 245 -19.59 4.59 -7.13
CA GLN A 245 -19.09 3.22 -7.03
C GLN A 245 -18.97 2.77 -5.56
N PHE A 246 -18.44 3.60 -4.67
CA PHE A 246 -18.40 3.30 -3.23
C PHE A 246 -19.80 3.16 -2.62
N ALA A 247 -20.77 3.94 -3.06
CA ALA A 247 -22.18 3.79 -2.68
C ALA A 247 -22.77 2.41 -3.05
N LYS A 248 -22.32 1.80 -4.15
CA LYS A 248 -22.71 0.44 -4.51
C LYS A 248 -22.06 -0.61 -3.61
N TRP A 249 -20.82 -0.40 -3.20
CA TRP A 249 -20.08 -1.31 -2.32
C TRP A 249 -20.46 -1.19 -0.85
N LYS A 250 -21.06 -0.07 -0.42
CA LYS A 250 -21.57 0.12 0.94
C LYS A 250 -22.44 -1.04 1.43
N LYS A 251 -23.27 -1.63 0.55
CA LYS A 251 -24.12 -2.79 0.86
C LYS A 251 -23.33 -4.05 1.26
N ASP A 252 -22.07 -4.13 0.86
CA ASP A 252 -21.16 -5.22 1.16
C ASP A 252 -20.35 -4.97 2.45
N LYS A 253 -20.65 -3.87 3.16
CA LYS A 253 -20.07 -3.49 4.45
C LYS A 253 -18.57 -3.17 4.41
N ILE A 254 -18.06 -2.79 3.25
CA ILE A 254 -16.72 -2.23 3.08
C ILE A 254 -16.60 -0.96 3.93
N ARG A 255 -15.40 -0.73 4.49
CA ARG A 255 -15.13 0.40 5.39
C ARG A 255 -14.09 1.39 4.88
N GLY A 256 -13.45 1.07 3.77
CA GLY A 256 -12.45 1.92 3.19
C GLY A 256 -12.27 1.67 1.71
N GLY A 257 -11.27 2.34 1.17
CA GLY A 257 -10.85 2.21 -0.20
C GLY A 257 -9.66 3.11 -0.47
N PHE A 258 -9.16 3.03 -1.70
CA PHE A 258 -8.02 3.85 -2.09
C PHE A 258 -8.15 4.43 -3.49
N ILE A 259 -7.38 5.48 -3.73
CA ILE A 259 -7.20 6.07 -5.05
C ILE A 259 -5.80 5.76 -5.54
N TRP A 260 -5.75 5.28 -6.78
CA TRP A 260 -4.56 5.21 -7.60
C TRP A 260 -4.66 6.31 -8.67
N LEU A 261 -3.79 7.28 -8.81
CA LEU A 261 -2.74 7.71 -7.88
C LEU A 261 -2.66 9.24 -7.88
N TYR A 262 -1.99 9.81 -6.87
CA TYR A 262 -1.85 11.25 -6.71
C TYR A 262 -1.17 11.93 -7.90
N ASP A 263 -0.15 11.29 -8.48
CA ASP A 263 0.59 11.80 -9.65
C ASP A 263 -0.36 12.15 -10.82
N ASP A 264 -1.40 11.35 -11.03
CA ASP A 264 -2.41 11.61 -12.06
C ASP A 264 -3.41 12.69 -11.63
N ILE A 265 -3.80 12.74 -10.35
CA ILE A 265 -4.62 13.83 -9.80
C ILE A 265 -3.92 15.18 -10.05
N GLU A 266 -2.63 15.26 -9.71
CA GLU A 266 -1.81 16.45 -9.90
C GLU A 266 -1.65 16.79 -11.39
N LYS A 267 -1.23 15.82 -12.22
CA LYS A 267 -1.07 16.00 -13.68
C LYS A 267 -2.35 16.55 -14.32
N CYS A 268 -3.50 16.04 -13.90
CA CYS A 268 -4.80 16.42 -14.44
C CYS A 268 -5.42 17.64 -13.77
N GLY A 269 -4.72 18.29 -12.82
CA GLY A 269 -5.20 19.48 -12.12
C GLY A 269 -6.47 19.24 -11.30
N ASN A 270 -6.68 18.01 -10.83
CA ASN A 270 -7.83 17.65 -10.02
C ASN A 270 -7.57 17.93 -8.54
N ASP A 271 -8.65 18.08 -7.79
CA ASP A 271 -8.59 18.29 -6.34
C ASP A 271 -8.48 16.93 -5.60
N PRO A 272 -7.38 16.67 -4.86
CA PRO A 272 -7.26 15.45 -4.06
C PRO A 272 -8.32 15.35 -2.96
N GLN A 273 -8.80 16.46 -2.41
CA GLN A 273 -9.82 16.44 -1.36
C GLN A 273 -11.15 15.88 -1.88
N ALA A 274 -11.57 16.29 -3.08
CA ALA A 274 -12.76 15.76 -3.73
C ALA A 274 -12.70 14.22 -3.90
N TYR A 275 -11.52 13.65 -4.13
CA TYR A 275 -11.33 12.21 -4.23
C TYR A 275 -11.45 11.48 -2.89
N ALA A 276 -10.87 12.02 -1.82
CA ALA A 276 -11.05 11.48 -0.48
C ALA A 276 -12.53 11.54 -0.04
N ASP A 277 -13.16 12.70 -0.21
CA ASP A 277 -14.57 12.93 0.10
C ASP A 277 -15.49 12.00 -0.68
N ALA A 278 -15.15 11.67 -1.93
CA ALA A 278 -15.91 10.74 -2.74
C ALA A 278 -15.96 9.33 -2.13
N ILE A 279 -14.84 8.83 -1.61
CA ILE A 279 -14.76 7.54 -0.89
C ILE A 279 -15.62 7.61 0.37
N LEU A 280 -15.34 8.58 1.24
CA LEU A 280 -15.95 8.69 2.57
C LEU A 280 -17.46 8.90 2.47
N SER A 281 -17.90 9.81 1.60
CA SER A 281 -19.32 10.08 1.38
C SER A 281 -20.05 8.94 0.68
N GLY A 282 -19.34 8.15 -0.15
CA GLY A 282 -19.93 6.98 -0.81
C GLY A 282 -20.20 5.83 0.19
N LEU A 283 -19.37 5.72 1.23
CA LEU A 283 -19.51 4.71 2.27
C LEU A 283 -20.39 5.14 3.46
N SER A 284 -20.56 6.44 3.66
CA SER A 284 -21.43 7.05 4.69
C SER A 284 -22.90 6.76 4.45
#